data_AF-A0A0K9PHM5-F1
#
_entry.id   AF-A0A0K9PHM5-F1
#
_cell.length_a   1.000
_cell.length_b   1.000
_cell.length_c   1.000
_cell.angle_alpha   90.00
_cell.angle_beta   90.00
_cell.angle_gamma   90.00
#
_symmetry.space_group_name_H-M   'P 1'
#
loop_
_entity.id
_entity.type
_entity.pdbx_description
1 polymer ?
#
loop_
_entity_poly.entity_id
_entity_poly.type
_entity_poly.pdbx_seq_one_letter_code
_entity_poly.pdbx_strand_id
1 'polypeptide(L)'
;MSDVDDKSIWTTFTGIKSFAPSSSSSPNPEALMSEIDMAISSREYTHATSLLLSSSKSHTDRQLRKRNHDPRAVGLADEAYKTACAELAAGKPDQALKSLQFALLNCPLEKGSAVGKIKSMIAYASQQLKFRDQF
;
A
#
# COMPACT_ATOMS: atom_id res chain seq x y z
N MET A 1 -21.63 9.72 -54.20
CA MET A 1 -21.50 10.82 -53.24
C MET A 1 -22.89 11.09 -52.69
N SER A 2 -23.32 10.50 -51.57
CA SER A 2 -23.00 10.80 -50.15
C SER A 2 -24.01 11.78 -49.53
N ASP A 3 -24.38 11.53 -48.26
CA ASP A 3 -25.21 12.32 -47.31
C ASP A 3 -26.73 12.13 -47.44
N VAL A 4 -27.46 11.32 -46.64
CA VAL A 4 -27.55 11.17 -45.15
C VAL A 4 -27.71 12.55 -44.48
N ASP A 5 -28.88 12.97 -44.01
CA ASP A 5 -29.60 12.71 -42.75
C ASP A 5 -30.78 13.73 -42.76
N ASP A 6 -31.89 13.68 -42.02
CA ASP A 6 -32.13 13.22 -40.67
C ASP A 6 -33.65 13.08 -40.55
N LYS A 7 -34.17 11.86 -40.72
CA LYS A 7 -35.61 11.61 -40.66
C LYS A 7 -35.97 11.56 -39.18
N SER A 8 -36.29 12.73 -38.62
CA SER A 8 -36.96 12.88 -37.33
C SER A 8 -38.27 12.09 -37.34
N ILE A 9 -38.16 10.82 -36.97
CA ILE A 9 -39.27 9.92 -36.73
C ILE A 9 -39.25 9.70 -35.22
N TRP A 10 -39.71 10.70 -34.49
CA TRP A 10 -40.30 10.47 -33.18
C TRP A 10 -41.63 9.74 -33.40
N THR A 11 -41.55 8.45 -33.72
CA THR A 11 -42.73 7.57 -33.68
C THR A 11 -42.99 7.24 -32.23
N THR A 12 -43.95 7.95 -31.65
CA THR A 12 -44.69 7.46 -30.48
C THR A 12 -45.19 6.05 -30.77
N PHE A 13 -44.62 5.08 -30.06
CA PHE A 13 -44.98 3.68 -30.15
C PHE A 13 -46.43 3.48 -29.66
N THR A 14 -47.41 3.67 -30.54
CA THR A 14 -48.78 3.19 -30.36
C THR A 14 -48.84 1.76 -30.85
N GLY A 15 -48.38 0.85 -30.00
CA GLY A 15 -48.39 -0.59 -30.23
C GLY A 15 -48.76 -1.31 -28.94
N ILE A 16 -49.92 -0.97 -28.36
CA ILE A 16 -50.49 -1.73 -27.24
C ILE A 16 -50.96 -3.07 -27.79
N LYS A 17 -50.02 -4.02 -27.93
CA LYS A 17 -50.38 -5.43 -27.81
C LYS A 17 -50.67 -5.64 -26.34
N SER A 18 -51.94 -5.91 -26.05
CA SER A 18 -52.45 -6.28 -24.73
C SER A 18 -51.41 -7.04 -23.92
N PHE A 19 -50.99 -6.45 -22.80
CA PHE A 19 -50.44 -7.23 -21.70
C PHE A 19 -51.60 -8.06 -21.14
N ALA A 20 -51.91 -9.17 -21.82
CA ALA A 20 -52.60 -10.26 -21.17
C ALA A 20 -51.71 -10.68 -19.98
N PRO A 21 -52.29 -10.94 -18.79
CA PRO A 21 -51.54 -11.39 -17.63
C PRO A 21 -51.19 -12.87 -17.86
N SER A 22 -50.19 -13.12 -18.68
CA SER A 22 -49.65 -14.45 -18.90
C SER A 22 -48.13 -14.38 -18.96
N SER A 23 -47.50 -15.19 -18.12
CA SER A 23 -46.07 -15.53 -18.11
C SER A 23 -45.05 -14.41 -17.82
N SER A 24 -44.74 -14.25 -16.52
CA SER A 24 -43.36 -14.17 -15.97
C SER A 24 -42.31 -13.20 -16.54
N SER A 25 -42.65 -12.18 -17.32
CA SER A 25 -41.65 -11.22 -17.83
C SER A 25 -42.18 -9.80 -17.96
N SER A 26 -42.60 -9.25 -16.81
CA SER A 26 -42.65 -7.81 -16.62
C SER A 26 -41.80 -7.56 -15.38
N PRO A 27 -40.62 -6.91 -15.49
CA PRO A 27 -39.78 -6.67 -14.33
C PRO A 27 -40.61 -5.84 -13.36
N ASN A 28 -40.79 -6.38 -12.16
CA ASN A 28 -41.49 -5.63 -11.12
C ASN A 28 -40.65 -4.36 -10.85
N PRO A 29 -41.28 -3.18 -10.70
CA PRO A 29 -40.55 -1.91 -10.61
C PRO A 29 -39.61 -1.87 -9.40
N GLU A 30 -39.96 -2.60 -8.34
CA GLU A 30 -39.16 -2.73 -7.12
C GLU A 30 -37.82 -3.45 -7.37
N ALA A 31 -37.82 -4.52 -8.15
CA ALA A 31 -36.65 -5.31 -8.50
C ALA A 31 -35.73 -4.52 -9.42
N LEU A 32 -36.30 -3.74 -10.34
CA LEU A 32 -35.51 -2.85 -11.19
C LEU A 32 -34.84 -1.74 -10.37
N MET A 33 -35.55 -1.16 -9.40
CA MET A 33 -34.96 -0.16 -8.50
C MET A 33 -33.88 -0.77 -7.61
N SER A 34 -34.12 -1.97 -7.05
CA SER A 34 -33.13 -2.72 -6.28
C SER A 34 -31.89 -3.10 -7.10
N GLU A 35 -32.04 -3.43 -8.39
CA GLU A 35 -30.92 -3.73 -9.28
C GLU A 35 -30.06 -2.49 -9.52
N ILE A 36 -30.68 -1.33 -9.70
CA ILE A 36 -29.99 -0.04 -9.84
C ILE A 36 -29.22 0.29 -8.56
N ASP A 37 -29.86 0.20 -7.40
CA ASP A 37 -29.22 0.49 -6.11
C ASP A 37 -28.04 -0.44 -5.83
N MET A 38 -28.18 -1.72 -6.16
CA MET A 38 -27.12 -2.71 -6.05
C MET A 38 -25.95 -2.38 -7.00
N ALA A 39 -26.23 -2.00 -8.25
CA ALA A 39 -25.20 -1.65 -9.22
C ALA A 39 -24.42 -0.39 -8.80
N ILE A 40 -25.11 0.63 -8.29
CA ILE A 40 -24.49 1.85 -7.75
C ILE A 40 -23.61 1.50 -6.55
N SER A 41 -24.17 0.79 -5.57
CA SER A 41 -23.45 0.40 -4.34
C SER A 41 -22.20 -0.43 -4.65
N SER A 42 -22.30 -1.39 -5.58
CA SER A 42 -21.18 -2.23 -6.02
C SER A 42 -20.07 -1.41 -6.67
N ARG A 43 -20.44 -0.45 -7.53
CA ARG A 43 -19.48 0.45 -8.20
C ARG A 43 -18.78 1.37 -7.20
N GLU A 44 -19.53 1.97 -6.28
CA GLU A 44 -18.98 2.85 -5.25
C GLU A 44 -18.07 2.09 -4.29
N TYR A 45 -18.45 0.89 -3.86
CA TYR A 45 -17.61 0.02 -3.03
C TYR A 45 -16.29 -0.32 -3.74
N THR A 46 -16.35 -0.73 -5.02
CA THR A 46 -15.15 -1.03 -5.82
C THR A 46 -14.25 0.20 -5.97
N HIS A 47 -14.84 1.37 -6.19
CA HIS A 47 -14.12 2.62 -6.31
C HIS A 47 -13.45 3.03 -4.98
N ALA A 48 -14.19 2.98 -3.87
CA ALA A 48 -13.68 3.31 -2.54
C ALA A 48 -12.55 2.36 -2.10
N THR A 49 -12.72 1.06 -2.32
CA THR A 49 -11.68 0.07 -2.02
C THR A 49 -10.43 0.27 -2.86
N SER A 50 -10.57 0.58 -4.16
CA SER A 50 -9.45 0.94 -5.03
C SER A 50 -8.69 2.18 -4.53
N LEU A 51 -9.40 3.24 -4.15
CA LEU A 51 -8.79 4.46 -3.59
C LEU A 51 -8.05 4.19 -2.29
N LEU A 52 -8.60 3.39 -1.38
CA LEU A 52 -7.94 3.02 -0.13
C LEU A 52 -6.67 2.21 -0.38
N LEU A 53 -6.71 1.24 -1.30
CA LEU A 53 -5.55 0.43 -1.68
C LEU A 53 -4.45 1.29 -2.35
N SER A 54 -4.83 2.20 -3.24
CA SER A 54 -3.90 3.14 -3.88
C SER A 54 -3.32 4.14 -2.89
N SER A 55 -4.15 4.68 -1.98
CA SER A 55 -3.72 5.60 -0.92
C SER A 55 -2.70 4.92 0.00
N SER A 56 -2.98 3.70 0.46
CA SER A 56 -2.08 2.92 1.32
C SER A 56 -0.70 2.69 0.68
N LYS A 57 -0.66 2.33 -0.61
CA LYS A 57 0.60 2.21 -1.37
C LYS A 57 1.30 3.57 -1.52
N SER A 58 0.56 4.63 -1.81
CA SER A 58 1.15 5.97 -1.97
C SER A 58 1.70 6.53 -0.67
N HIS A 59 1.06 6.25 0.47
CA HIS A 59 1.46 6.78 1.78
C HIS A 59 2.72 6.08 2.29
N THR A 60 2.81 4.76 2.10
CA THR A 60 4.01 3.97 2.42
C THR A 60 5.18 4.33 1.52
N ASP A 61 4.97 4.43 0.20
CA ASP A 61 6.02 4.83 -0.74
C ASP A 61 6.50 6.26 -0.48
N ARG A 62 5.58 7.23 -0.28
CA ARG A 62 5.94 8.63 0.00
C ARG A 62 6.69 8.77 1.33
N GLN A 63 6.33 8.01 2.37
CA GLN A 63 7.06 8.00 3.65
C GLN A 63 8.43 7.32 3.56
N LEU A 64 8.58 6.29 2.74
CA LEU A 64 9.87 5.66 2.47
C LEU A 64 10.77 6.59 1.66
N ARG A 65 10.25 7.23 0.61
CA ARG A 65 10.96 8.22 -0.20
C ARG A 65 11.40 9.43 0.63
N LYS A 66 10.53 9.93 1.52
CA LYS A 66 10.85 11.04 2.41
C LYS A 66 11.92 10.67 3.45
N ARG A 67 11.86 9.48 4.05
CA ARG A 67 12.93 8.97 4.93
C ARG A 67 14.24 8.68 4.19
N ASN A 68 14.16 8.23 2.94
CA ASN A 68 15.35 7.97 2.12
C ASN A 68 16.11 9.26 1.76
N HIS A 69 15.41 10.39 1.69
CA HIS A 69 15.99 11.67 1.29
C HIS A 69 16.17 12.66 2.44
N ASP A 70 15.72 12.34 3.66
CA ASP A 70 15.91 13.20 4.82
C ASP A 70 17.37 13.10 5.33
N PRO A 71 18.20 14.14 5.17
CA PRO A 71 19.59 14.12 5.64
C PRO A 71 19.68 13.93 7.16
N ARG A 72 18.63 14.27 7.94
CA ARG A 72 18.59 14.01 9.38
C ARG A 72 18.50 12.51 9.68
N ALA A 73 17.71 11.74 8.94
CA ALA A 73 17.57 10.30 9.15
C ALA A 73 18.89 9.57 8.84
N VAL A 74 19.59 10.01 7.79
CA VAL A 74 20.93 9.50 7.45
C VAL A 74 21.93 9.80 8.56
N GLY A 75 21.96 11.04 9.06
CA GLY A 75 22.85 11.43 10.17
C GLY A 75 22.57 10.65 11.46
N LEU A 76 21.29 10.42 11.79
CA LEU A 76 20.90 9.62 12.96
C LEU A 76 21.35 8.15 12.83
N ALA A 77 21.27 7.57 11.64
CA ALA A 77 21.74 6.20 11.38
C ALA A 77 23.27 6.09 11.50
N ASP A 78 24.01 7.06 10.96
CA ASP A 78 25.48 7.09 11.03
C ASP A 78 25.98 7.29 12.47
N GLU A 79 25.35 8.18 13.23
CA GLU A 79 25.69 8.36 14.65
C GLU A 79 25.38 7.11 15.47
N ALA A 80 24.23 6.47 15.25
CA ALA A 80 23.90 5.20 15.90
C ALA A 80 24.85 4.04 15.53
N TYR A 81 25.38 4.05 14.30
CA TYR A 81 26.41 3.09 13.90
C TYR A 81 27.74 3.36 14.61
N LYS A 82 28.16 4.63 14.74
CA LYS A 82 29.38 5.00 15.47
C LYS A 82 29.28 4.68 16.95
N THR A 83 28.13 4.96 17.59
CA THR A 83 27.91 4.61 18.99
C THR A 83 27.97 3.09 19.18
N ALA A 84 27.38 2.31 18.28
CA ALA A 84 27.49 0.86 18.31
C ALA A 84 28.95 0.38 18.21
N CYS A 85 29.77 0.99 17.33
CA CYS A 85 31.19 0.67 17.24
C CYS A 85 31.95 0.98 18.55
N ALA A 86 31.65 2.11 19.19
CA ALA A 86 32.24 2.48 20.48
C ALA A 86 31.80 1.51 21.59
N GLU A 87 30.54 1.08 21.61
CA GLU A 87 30.00 0.11 22.57
C GLU A 87 30.61 -1.27 22.39
N LEU A 88 30.88 -1.70 21.15
CA LEU A 88 31.61 -2.93 20.87
C LEU A 88 33.06 -2.86 21.34
N ALA A 89 33.75 -1.72 21.11
CA ALA A 89 35.11 -1.51 21.61
C ALA A 89 35.15 -1.46 23.15
N ALA A 90 34.08 -0.97 23.78
CA ALA A 90 33.91 -0.97 25.24
C ALA A 90 33.45 -2.32 25.83
N GLY A 91 33.29 -3.37 25.01
CA GLY A 91 32.91 -4.71 25.47
C GLY A 91 31.43 -4.85 25.89
N LYS A 92 30.55 -3.97 25.39
CA LYS A 92 29.10 -3.96 25.69
C LYS A 92 28.26 -4.35 24.46
N PRO A 93 28.32 -5.62 24.02
CA PRO A 93 27.63 -6.04 22.79
C PRO A 93 26.10 -5.97 22.86
N ASP A 94 25.47 -6.08 24.04
CA ASP A 94 24.01 -5.92 24.20
C ASP A 94 23.53 -4.51 23.81
N GLN A 95 24.28 -3.50 24.25
CA GLN A 95 23.95 -2.12 23.98
C GLN A 95 24.23 -1.79 22.50
N ALA A 96 25.34 -2.31 21.97
CA ALA A 96 25.66 -2.21 20.56
C ALA A 96 24.57 -2.80 19.66
N LEU A 97 23.93 -3.91 20.05
CA LEU A 97 22.81 -4.47 19.29
C LEU A 97 21.60 -3.53 19.23
N LYS A 98 21.26 -2.87 20.33
CA LYS A 98 20.18 -1.88 20.36
C LYS A 98 20.50 -0.69 19.45
N SER A 99 21.74 -0.19 19.53
CA SER A 99 22.25 0.90 18.68
C SER A 99 22.25 0.52 17.18
N LEU A 100 22.65 -0.71 16.84
CA LEU A 100 22.64 -1.22 15.46
C LEU A 100 21.21 -1.43 14.92
N GLN A 101 20.28 -1.89 15.75
CA GLN A 101 18.86 -1.99 15.37
C GLN A 101 18.26 -0.61 15.12
N PHE A 102 18.60 0.38 15.96
CA PHE A 102 18.20 1.76 15.75
C PHE A 102 18.78 2.33 14.44
N ALA A 103 20.06 2.05 14.15
CA ALA A 103 20.67 2.42 12.86
C ALA A 103 19.92 1.77 11.68
N LEU A 104 19.53 0.49 11.80
CA LEU A 104 18.79 -0.24 10.76
C LEU A 104 17.41 0.37 10.48
N LEU A 105 16.70 0.83 11.51
CA LEU A 105 15.38 1.46 11.37
C LEU A 105 15.45 2.83 10.67
N ASN A 106 16.57 3.53 10.81
CA ASN A 106 16.80 4.86 10.24
C ASN A 106 17.59 4.81 8.91
N CYS A 107 18.18 3.68 8.55
CA CYS A 107 18.93 3.54 7.31
C CYS A 107 18.01 3.60 6.07
N PRO A 108 18.37 4.41 5.06
CA PRO A 108 17.65 4.43 3.80
C PRO A 108 17.84 3.12 3.04
N LEU A 109 16.73 2.51 2.61
CA LEU A 109 16.69 1.20 1.92
C LEU A 109 17.45 1.19 0.58
N GLU A 110 17.69 2.36 0.02
CA GLU A 110 18.42 2.56 -1.24
C GLU A 110 19.93 2.25 -1.10
N LYS A 111 20.48 2.32 0.12
CA LYS A 111 21.88 1.95 0.41
C LYS A 111 21.97 0.51 0.90
N GLY A 112 21.61 -0.45 0.04
CA GLY A 112 21.63 -1.90 0.37
C GLY A 112 22.97 -2.40 0.93
N SER A 113 24.09 -1.81 0.51
CA SER A 113 25.43 -2.10 1.06
C SER A 113 25.57 -1.70 2.54
N ALA A 114 25.03 -0.54 2.94
CA ALA A 114 25.06 -0.07 4.32
C ALA A 114 24.18 -0.95 5.23
N VAL A 115 22.99 -1.32 4.76
CA VAL A 115 22.11 -2.27 5.44
C VAL A 115 22.80 -3.63 5.60
N GLY A 116 23.49 -4.11 4.55
CA GLY A 116 24.30 -5.33 4.61
C GLY A 116 25.38 -5.27 5.68
N LYS A 117 26.12 -4.16 5.75
CA LYS A 117 27.18 -3.95 6.75
C LYS A 117 26.63 -3.94 8.18
N ILE A 118 25.51 -3.25 8.42
CA ILE A 118 24.84 -3.21 9.73
C ILE A 118 24.37 -4.61 10.14
N LYS A 119 23.78 -5.38 9.21
CA LYS A 119 23.35 -6.76 9.48
C LYS A 119 24.54 -7.67 9.79
N SER A 120 25.65 -7.54 9.08
CA SER A 120 26.88 -8.28 9.38
C SER A 120 27.43 -7.93 10.77
N MET A 121 27.39 -6.64 11.15
CA MET A 121 27.77 -6.21 12.49
C MET A 121 26.85 -6.75 13.59
N ILE A 122 25.54 -6.81 13.34
CA ILE A 122 24.57 -7.43 14.26
C ILE A 122 24.89 -8.91 14.46
N ALA A 123 25.19 -9.64 13.38
CA ALA A 123 25.55 -11.04 13.46
C ALA A 123 26.83 -11.24 14.29
N TYR A 124 27.85 -10.41 14.07
CA TYR A 124 29.09 -10.44 14.84
C TYR A 124 28.86 -10.12 16.33
N ALA A 125 28.13 -9.05 16.65
CA ALA A 125 27.81 -8.68 18.03
C ALA A 125 26.98 -9.76 18.74
N SER A 126 26.05 -10.41 18.02
CA SER A 126 25.27 -11.53 18.56
C SER A 126 26.13 -12.76 18.82
N GLN A 127 27.13 -13.02 17.99
CA GLN A 127 28.09 -14.10 18.19
C GLN A 127 28.97 -13.84 19.42
N GLN A 128 29.47 -12.61 19.58
CA GLN A 128 30.21 -12.17 20.77
C GLN A 128 29.43 -12.40 22.06
N LEU A 129 28.12 -12.12 22.06
CA LEU A 129 27.25 -12.39 23.21
C LEU A 129 27.16 -13.87 23.56
N LYS A 130 26.95 -14.73 22.57
CA LYS A 130 26.87 -16.19 22.78
C LYS A 130 28.14 -16.75 23.40
N PHE A 131 29.31 -16.25 22.98
CA PHE A 131 30.58 -16.66 23.57
C PHE A 131 30.76 -16.14 25.00
N ARG A 132 30.24 -14.95 25.32
CA ARG A 132 30.32 -14.37 26.66
C ARG A 132 29.40 -15.07 27.67
N ASP A 133 28.24 -15.54 27.25
CA ASP A 133 27.32 -16.31 28.12
C ASP A 133 27.78 -17.77 28.35
N GLN A 134 28.82 -18.24 27.65
CA GLN A 134 29.32 -19.61 27.74
C GLN A 134 30.56 -19.77 28.66
N PHE A 135 31.04 -18.67 29.24
CA PHE A 135 32.13 -18.61 30.24
C PHE A 135 31.67 -17.86 31.49
#